data_AF-A0A3M1Z7S3-F1
#
_entry.id   AF-A0A3M1Z7S3-F1
#
_cell.length_a   1.000
_cell.length_b   1.000
_cell.length_c   1.000
_cell.angle_alpha   90.00
_cell.angle_beta   90.00
_cell.angle_gamma   90.00
#
_symmetry.space_group_name_H-M   'P 1'
#
loop_
_entity.id
_entity.type
_entity.pdbx_description
1 polymer ?
#
loop_
_entity_poly.entity_id
_entity_poly.type
_entity_poly.pdbx_seq_one_letter_code
_entity_poly.pdbx_strand_id
1 'polypeptide(L)'
;MTATTQNPTIQYRKPKPGKVYRSKLKGEFTPPGPDRDTLPKNFLLRVKEFGPEVAMRKKRYGIWQEYTWNEVYEHVTNFCMGLISLGLQKDDAVAIIGENDPEFYWTQIAVHSARGKTVGVFSDATPEELLYVLDRTHAVFLLAHDQEQVDKALAIKDRIPNIRKVIYWDDMGLWNYDDPLLASFEDIEALGREYKKEHPNLFEELVAQTQREDVIILSMTSGTTSAPKFAMITNWQLVYGNAMNYYWVQAWR
;
A
#
# COMPACT_ATOMS: atom_id res chain seq x y z
N MET A 1 4.42 -37.56 -22.23
CA MET A 1 4.09 -36.50 -23.20
C MET A 1 4.26 -35.17 -22.50
N THR A 2 5.44 -34.55 -22.62
CA THR A 2 5.77 -33.27 -21.99
C THR A 2 5.44 -32.13 -22.95
N ALA A 3 4.47 -31.30 -22.59
CA ALA A 3 4.13 -30.10 -23.34
C ALA A 3 5.17 -29.01 -23.06
N THR A 4 6.00 -28.73 -24.07
CA THR A 4 6.94 -27.61 -24.06
C THR A 4 6.16 -26.31 -24.27
N THR A 5 5.94 -25.54 -23.22
CA THR A 5 5.45 -24.15 -23.34
C THR A 5 6.59 -23.29 -23.88
N GLN A 6 6.62 -23.08 -25.19
CA GLN A 6 7.42 -22.01 -25.78
C GLN A 6 6.84 -20.67 -25.33
N ASN A 7 7.60 -19.90 -24.56
CA ASN A 7 7.28 -18.51 -24.30
C ASN A 7 7.18 -17.76 -25.65
N PRO A 8 6.13 -16.97 -25.88
CA PRO A 8 5.98 -16.23 -27.13
C PRO A 8 7.17 -15.29 -27.31
N THR A 9 7.83 -15.36 -28.46
CA THR A 9 8.92 -14.46 -28.83
C THR A 9 8.36 -13.05 -29.02
N ILE A 10 8.54 -12.18 -28.01
CA ILE A 10 8.19 -10.77 -28.11
C ILE A 10 9.17 -10.12 -29.10
N GLN A 11 8.70 -9.83 -30.32
CA GLN A 11 9.48 -9.05 -31.29
C GLN A 11 9.53 -7.59 -30.87
N TYR A 12 10.63 -7.19 -30.22
CA TYR A 12 10.88 -5.79 -29.91
C TYR A 12 11.16 -4.98 -31.18
N ARG A 13 10.28 -4.02 -31.49
CA ARG A 13 10.52 -3.05 -32.56
C ARG A 13 11.34 -1.88 -32.00
N LYS A 14 12.43 -1.48 -32.68
CA LYS A 14 13.16 -0.25 -32.31
C LYS A 14 12.18 0.94 -32.33
N PRO A 15 12.02 1.67 -31.21
CA PRO A 15 11.13 2.83 -31.20
C PRO A 15 11.71 3.94 -32.07
N LYS A 16 10.82 4.64 -32.79
CA LYS A 16 11.15 5.79 -33.64
C LYS A 16 11.19 7.05 -32.76
N PRO A 17 12.27 7.86 -32.82
CA PRO A 17 12.34 9.13 -32.10
C PRO A 17 11.13 10.02 -32.39
N GLY A 18 10.57 10.66 -31.35
CA GLY A 18 9.42 11.57 -31.47
C GLY A 18 8.06 10.89 -31.69
N LYS A 19 8.00 9.56 -31.81
CA LYS A 19 6.73 8.84 -32.01
C LYS A 19 6.12 8.40 -30.67
N VAL A 20 4.95 8.94 -30.34
CA VAL A 20 4.12 8.42 -29.25
C VAL A 20 3.45 7.13 -29.74
N TYR A 21 3.75 6.01 -29.09
CA TYR A 21 3.09 4.74 -29.34
C TYR A 21 1.82 4.68 -28.49
N ARG A 22 0.70 4.32 -29.12
CA ARG A 22 -0.57 4.09 -28.43
C ARG A 22 -0.78 2.59 -28.27
N SER A 23 -1.45 2.16 -27.21
CA SER A 23 -1.84 0.76 -27.08
C SER A 23 -2.64 0.30 -28.30
N LYS A 24 -2.54 -0.98 -28.63
CA LYS A 24 -3.36 -1.59 -29.68
C LYS A 24 -4.80 -1.85 -29.24
N LEU A 25 -5.11 -1.63 -27.96
CA LEU A 25 -6.47 -1.74 -27.43
C LEU A 25 -7.35 -0.68 -28.11
N LYS A 26 -8.32 -1.15 -28.88
CA LYS A 26 -9.31 -0.31 -29.55
C LYS A 26 -10.53 -0.20 -28.63
N GLY A 27 -10.81 1.00 -28.12
CA GLY A 27 -11.99 1.30 -27.30
C GLY A 27 -11.97 2.76 -26.87
N GLU A 28 -13.15 3.37 -26.73
CA GLU A 28 -13.28 4.64 -26.02
C GLU A 28 -13.07 4.39 -24.54
N PHE A 29 -12.23 5.21 -23.91
CA PHE A 29 -12.04 5.16 -22.47
C PHE A 29 -13.34 5.61 -21.79
N THR A 30 -13.96 4.74 -21.01
CA THR A 30 -15.06 5.11 -20.12
C THR A 30 -14.50 5.32 -18.72
N PRO A 31 -14.61 6.53 -18.14
CA PRO A 31 -14.18 6.77 -16.77
C PRO A 31 -14.86 5.81 -15.79
N PRO A 32 -14.16 5.36 -14.74
CA PRO A 32 -14.74 4.50 -13.71
C PRO A 32 -16.00 5.16 -13.09
N GLY A 33 -17.06 4.36 -12.92
CA GLY A 33 -18.29 4.81 -12.24
C GLY A 33 -18.11 4.94 -10.73
N PRO A 34 -19.10 5.52 -10.00
CA PRO A 34 -19.03 5.74 -8.56
C PRO A 34 -18.87 4.46 -7.70
N ASP A 35 -19.19 3.30 -8.26
CA ASP A 35 -19.00 1.97 -7.66
C ASP A 35 -17.54 1.50 -7.68
N ARG A 36 -16.66 2.21 -8.39
CA ARG A 36 -15.27 1.82 -8.69
C ARG A 36 -14.35 3.03 -8.92
N ASP A 37 -14.66 4.17 -8.33
CA ASP A 37 -13.90 5.42 -8.47
C ASP A 37 -12.82 5.60 -7.39
N THR A 38 -12.70 4.63 -6.49
CA THR A 38 -11.66 4.55 -5.45
C THR A 38 -10.93 3.21 -5.48
N LEU A 39 -9.70 3.16 -4.97
CA LEU A 39 -8.93 1.92 -4.86
C LEU A 39 -9.65 0.88 -3.98
N PRO A 40 -10.16 1.22 -2.77
CA PRO A 40 -10.88 0.27 -1.92
C PRO A 40 -12.14 -0.32 -2.57
N LYS A 41 -12.93 0.49 -3.30
CA LYS A 41 -14.11 -0.03 -4.03
C LYS A 41 -13.70 -1.00 -5.13
N ASN A 42 -12.66 -0.68 -5.91
CA ASN A 42 -12.12 -1.61 -6.91
C ASN A 42 -11.63 -2.90 -6.28
N PHE A 43 -10.94 -2.80 -5.14
CA PHE A 43 -10.46 -3.95 -4.39
C PHE A 43 -11.61 -4.91 -4.04
N LEU A 44 -12.69 -4.42 -3.43
CA LEU A 44 -13.87 -5.25 -3.11
C LEU A 44 -14.51 -5.90 -4.36
N LEU A 45 -14.56 -5.17 -5.48
CA LEU A 45 -15.04 -5.74 -6.74
C LEU A 45 -14.14 -6.88 -7.24
N ARG A 46 -12.82 -6.73 -7.14
CA ARG A 46 -11.86 -7.78 -7.55
C ARG A 46 -11.94 -8.99 -6.62
N VAL A 47 -12.07 -8.79 -5.31
CA VAL A 47 -12.28 -9.87 -4.34
C VAL A 47 -13.54 -10.66 -4.67
N LYS A 48 -14.65 -9.98 -4.95
CA LYS A 48 -15.90 -10.64 -5.34
C LYS A 48 -15.78 -11.43 -6.65
N GLU A 49 -15.01 -10.94 -7.60
CA GLU A 49 -14.86 -11.56 -8.93
C GLU A 49 -13.87 -12.73 -8.93
N PHE A 50 -12.79 -12.63 -8.16
CA PHE A 50 -11.64 -13.51 -8.24
C PHE A 50 -11.27 -14.19 -6.91
N GLY A 51 -12.13 -14.16 -5.89
CA GLY A 51 -11.85 -14.63 -4.52
C GLY A 51 -10.83 -15.76 -4.35
N PRO A 52 -11.01 -16.95 -4.96
CA PRO A 52 -10.08 -18.07 -4.82
C PRO A 52 -8.82 -18.01 -5.70
N GLU A 53 -8.73 -17.09 -6.65
CA GLU A 53 -7.59 -16.94 -7.55
C GLU A 53 -6.42 -16.22 -6.86
N VAL A 54 -5.19 -16.53 -7.26
CA VAL A 54 -3.97 -15.90 -6.74
C VAL A 54 -3.90 -14.42 -7.15
N ALA A 55 -3.85 -13.53 -6.16
CA ALA A 55 -3.72 -12.09 -6.32
C ALA A 55 -2.25 -11.63 -6.25
N MET A 56 -1.48 -12.18 -5.30
CA MET A 56 -0.12 -11.76 -5.00
C MET A 56 0.80 -12.95 -4.78
N ARG A 57 2.09 -12.75 -5.03
CA ARG A 57 3.14 -13.73 -4.73
C ARG A 57 4.35 -13.03 -4.12
N LYS A 58 4.92 -13.62 -3.07
CA LYS A 58 6.16 -13.15 -2.45
C LYS A 58 7.05 -14.34 -2.16
N LYS A 59 8.34 -14.22 -2.47
CA LYS A 59 9.31 -15.26 -2.12
C LYS A 59 9.82 -15.02 -0.70
N ARG A 60 9.56 -15.95 0.21
CA ARG A 60 10.09 -15.95 1.61
C ARG A 60 10.95 -17.20 1.82
N TYR A 61 12.16 -17.02 2.35
CA TYR A 61 13.16 -18.09 2.55
C TYR A 61 13.38 -19.02 1.35
N GLY A 62 13.32 -18.46 0.13
CA GLY A 62 13.49 -19.23 -1.10
C GLY A 62 12.22 -19.90 -1.64
N ILE A 63 11.10 -19.85 -0.92
CA ILE A 63 9.82 -20.47 -1.28
C ILE A 63 8.83 -19.40 -1.73
N TRP A 64 8.15 -19.63 -2.85
CA TRP A 64 7.05 -18.76 -3.29
C TRP A 64 5.83 -18.97 -2.40
N GLN A 65 5.42 -17.91 -1.72
CA GLN A 65 4.14 -17.80 -1.05
C GLN A 65 3.15 -17.18 -2.02
N GLU A 66 1.96 -17.76 -2.13
CA GLU A 66 0.85 -17.27 -2.94
C GLU A 66 -0.26 -16.80 -2.01
N TYR A 67 -0.88 -15.68 -2.36
CA TYR A 67 -2.01 -15.12 -1.63
C TYR A 67 -3.17 -14.94 -2.60
N THR A 68 -4.28 -15.61 -2.31
CA THR A 68 -5.54 -15.47 -3.03
C THR A 68 -6.19 -14.11 -2.74
N TRP A 69 -7.13 -13.70 -3.57
CA TRP A 69 -7.89 -12.48 -3.30
C TRP A 69 -8.64 -12.51 -1.97
N ASN A 70 -9.15 -13.69 -1.57
CA ASN A 70 -9.79 -13.89 -0.26
C ASN A 70 -8.80 -13.71 0.90
N GLU A 71 -7.59 -14.27 0.81
CA GLU A 71 -6.57 -14.08 1.84
C GLU A 71 -6.11 -12.63 1.94
N VAL A 72 -5.89 -11.97 0.79
CA VAL A 72 -5.59 -10.53 0.76
C VAL A 72 -6.74 -9.71 1.38
N TYR A 73 -8.00 -10.07 1.13
CA TYR A 73 -9.16 -9.45 1.78
C TYR A 73 -9.13 -9.60 3.29
N GLU A 74 -8.82 -10.79 3.80
CA GLU A 74 -8.72 -11.03 5.23
C GLU A 74 -7.60 -10.17 5.85
N HIS A 75 -6.41 -10.15 5.24
CA HIS A 75 -5.29 -9.34 5.73
C HIS A 75 -5.63 -7.85 5.76
N VAL A 76 -6.11 -7.31 4.63
CA VAL A 76 -6.51 -5.90 4.51
C VAL A 76 -7.58 -5.52 5.53
N THR A 77 -8.62 -6.34 5.66
CA THR A 77 -9.76 -6.04 6.54
C THR A 77 -9.35 -6.14 8.00
N ASN A 78 -8.62 -7.20 8.39
CA ASN A 78 -8.11 -7.36 9.76
C ASN A 78 -7.20 -6.19 10.12
N PHE A 79 -6.23 -5.87 9.27
CA PHE A 79 -5.28 -4.80 9.54
C PHE A 79 -5.95 -3.42 9.63
N CYS A 80 -6.87 -3.11 8.71
CA CYS A 80 -7.67 -1.88 8.74
C CYS A 80 -8.42 -1.72 10.07
N MET A 81 -9.14 -2.76 10.49
CA MET A 81 -9.92 -2.74 11.72
C MET A 81 -9.03 -2.66 12.97
N GLY A 82 -7.84 -3.27 12.93
CA GLY A 82 -6.83 -3.15 13.96
C GLY A 82 -6.34 -1.71 14.12
N LEU A 83 -5.97 -1.05 13.01
CA LEU A 83 -5.57 0.36 13.03
C LEU A 83 -6.69 1.28 13.53
N ILE A 84 -7.94 1.04 13.13
CA ILE A 84 -9.11 1.81 13.62
C ILE A 84 -9.30 1.62 15.12
N SER A 85 -9.14 0.39 15.63
CA SER A 85 -9.23 0.12 17.08
C SER A 85 -8.15 0.86 17.89
N LEU A 86 -7.01 1.14 17.25
CA LEU A 86 -5.92 1.97 17.78
C LEU A 86 -6.09 3.48 17.47
N GLY A 87 -7.25 3.85 16.93
CA GLY A 87 -7.68 5.23 16.73
C GLY A 87 -7.32 5.82 15.37
N LEU A 88 -6.98 5.05 14.33
CA LEU A 88 -6.82 5.61 12.98
C LEU A 88 -8.09 6.35 12.55
N GLN A 89 -7.93 7.60 12.12
CA GLN A 89 -9.03 8.44 11.66
C GLN A 89 -8.91 8.77 10.17
N LYS A 90 -10.01 9.28 9.61
CA LYS A 90 -9.98 9.92 8.29
C LYS A 90 -8.88 10.99 8.27
N ASP A 91 -8.19 11.11 7.14
CA ASP A 91 -7.15 12.10 6.88
C ASP A 91 -5.82 11.93 7.65
N ASP A 92 -5.75 11.01 8.61
CA ASP A 92 -4.50 10.59 9.26
C ASP A 92 -3.51 10.02 8.22
N ALA A 93 -2.21 10.22 8.46
CA ALA A 93 -1.16 9.66 7.64
C ALA A 93 -0.51 8.44 8.31
N VAL A 94 -0.19 7.43 7.48
CA VAL A 94 0.57 6.25 7.87
C VAL A 94 1.83 6.20 7.00
N ALA A 95 2.99 6.22 7.63
CA ALA A 95 4.25 6.06 6.92
C ALA A 95 4.59 4.58 6.78
N ILE A 96 5.20 4.20 5.66
CA ILE A 96 5.66 2.83 5.40
C ILE A 96 7.09 2.92 4.91
N ILE A 97 8.03 2.35 5.66
CA ILE A 97 9.46 2.26 5.31
C ILE A 97 9.81 0.79 5.07
N GLY A 98 10.24 0.45 3.86
CA GLY A 98 10.47 -0.95 3.52
C GLY A 98 10.50 -1.28 2.05
N GLU A 99 10.61 -2.58 1.79
CA GLU A 99 10.61 -3.17 0.46
C GLU A 99 9.19 -3.41 -0.09
N ASN A 100 9.10 -3.74 -1.38
CA ASN A 100 7.85 -4.07 -2.05
C ASN A 100 7.33 -5.45 -1.65
N ASP A 101 6.72 -5.52 -0.47
CA ASP A 101 6.18 -6.72 0.15
C ASP A 101 4.64 -6.68 0.20
N PRO A 102 3.95 -7.84 0.31
CA PRO A 102 2.50 -7.88 0.40
C PRO A 102 1.94 -6.94 1.48
N GLU A 103 2.57 -6.90 2.65
CA GLU A 103 2.15 -6.10 3.81
C GLU A 103 2.19 -4.60 3.52
N PHE A 104 3.13 -4.14 2.69
CA PHE A 104 3.17 -2.76 2.20
C PHE A 104 1.87 -2.42 1.46
N TYR A 105 1.46 -3.27 0.52
CA TYR A 105 0.28 -3.02 -0.31
C TYR A 105 -1.02 -3.26 0.47
N TRP A 106 -1.06 -4.26 1.35
CA TRP A 106 -2.22 -4.51 2.22
C TRP A 106 -2.46 -3.31 3.13
N THR A 107 -1.39 -2.73 3.66
CA THR A 107 -1.45 -1.49 4.45
C THR A 107 -2.03 -0.34 3.66
N GLN A 108 -1.57 -0.12 2.42
CA GLN A 108 -2.12 0.94 1.58
C GLN A 108 -3.63 0.76 1.40
N ILE A 109 -4.08 -0.42 1.02
CA ILE A 109 -5.51 -0.68 0.81
C ILE A 109 -6.27 -0.50 2.13
N ALA A 110 -5.75 -1.01 3.25
CA ALA A 110 -6.36 -0.90 4.57
C ALA A 110 -6.52 0.57 5.01
N VAL A 111 -5.44 1.34 4.97
CA VAL A 111 -5.44 2.76 5.36
C VAL A 111 -6.35 3.58 4.44
N HIS A 112 -6.32 3.32 3.12
CA HIS A 112 -7.19 4.03 2.18
C HIS A 112 -8.67 3.66 2.37
N SER A 113 -8.96 2.42 2.80
CA SER A 113 -10.32 1.98 3.15
C SER A 113 -10.85 2.74 4.36
N ALA A 114 -9.98 3.06 5.33
CA ALA A 114 -10.28 3.95 6.46
C ALA A 114 -10.22 5.45 6.10
N ARG A 115 -10.02 5.79 4.81
CA ARG A 115 -9.87 7.18 4.29
C ARG A 115 -8.67 7.94 4.88
N GLY A 116 -7.66 7.20 5.33
CA GLY A 116 -6.34 7.72 5.67
C GLY A 116 -5.43 7.84 4.44
N LYS A 117 -4.24 8.36 4.67
CA LYS A 117 -3.18 8.58 3.67
C LYS A 117 -2.00 7.68 3.95
N THR A 118 -1.28 7.28 2.92
CA THR A 118 0.01 6.61 3.05
C THR A 118 1.14 7.41 2.46
N VAL A 119 2.30 7.34 3.09
CA VAL A 119 3.58 7.85 2.55
C VAL A 119 4.61 6.72 2.55
N GLY A 120 5.17 6.44 1.38
CA GLY A 120 6.28 5.49 1.24
C GLY A 120 7.61 6.19 1.53
N VAL A 121 8.46 5.55 2.31
CA VAL A 121 9.83 5.97 2.62
C VAL A 121 10.78 4.89 2.11
N PHE A 122 11.85 5.30 1.44
CA PHE A 122 12.85 4.35 0.97
C PHE A 122 13.57 3.69 2.14
N SER A 123 13.90 2.41 1.99
CA SER A 123 14.58 1.60 3.01
C SER A 123 15.99 2.12 3.34
N ASP A 124 16.62 2.88 2.43
CA ASP A 124 17.93 3.51 2.64
C ASP A 124 17.86 4.88 3.33
N ALA A 125 16.66 5.37 3.68
CA ALA A 125 16.50 6.62 4.40
C ALA A 125 17.23 6.59 5.75
N THR A 126 17.89 7.71 6.06
CA THR A 126 18.46 7.97 7.39
C THR A 126 17.37 8.21 8.44
N PRO A 127 17.67 8.06 9.74
CA PRO A 127 16.73 8.41 10.81
C PRO A 127 16.22 9.86 10.71
N GLU A 128 17.07 10.81 10.31
CA GLU A 128 16.72 12.21 10.10
C GLU A 128 15.75 12.41 8.92
N GLU A 129 15.94 11.69 7.82
CA GLU A 129 15.03 11.72 6.67
C GLU A 129 13.69 11.06 7.02
N LEU A 130 13.71 9.95 7.74
CA LEU A 130 12.50 9.32 8.26
C LEU A 130 11.74 10.30 9.16
N LEU A 131 12.42 10.92 10.13
CA LEU A 131 11.82 11.92 11.00
C LEU A 131 11.21 13.09 10.21
N TYR A 132 11.92 13.60 9.20
CA TYR A 132 11.40 14.65 8.33
C TYR A 132 10.09 14.22 7.68
N VAL A 133 10.00 12.98 7.17
CA VAL A 133 8.75 12.49 6.58
C VAL A 133 7.64 12.39 7.63
N LEU A 134 7.91 11.79 8.79
CA LEU A 134 6.92 11.60 9.84
C LEU A 134 6.35 12.93 10.34
N ASP A 135 7.22 13.93 10.57
CA ASP A 135 6.81 15.27 11.01
C ASP A 135 5.99 15.98 9.93
N ARG A 136 6.49 16.02 8.69
CA ARG A 136 5.85 16.76 7.59
C ARG A 136 4.53 16.18 7.13
N THR A 137 4.31 14.89 7.34
CA THR A 137 3.06 14.21 7.01
C THR A 137 2.12 14.08 8.20
N HIS A 138 2.57 14.46 9.41
CA HIS A 138 1.88 14.21 10.67
C HIS A 138 1.44 12.74 10.79
N ALA A 139 2.35 11.83 10.46
CA ALA A 139 2.07 10.40 10.53
C ALA A 139 1.74 9.98 11.97
N VAL A 140 0.73 9.10 12.11
CA VAL A 140 0.27 8.57 13.41
C VAL A 140 0.65 7.11 13.60
N PHE A 141 1.00 6.41 12.52
CA PHE A 141 1.57 5.07 12.53
C PHE A 141 2.75 5.01 11.57
N LEU A 142 3.75 4.20 11.92
CA LEU A 142 4.85 3.84 11.05
C LEU A 142 4.84 2.33 10.85
N LEU A 143 4.82 1.89 9.61
CA LEU A 143 5.10 0.51 9.27
C LEU A 143 6.55 0.36 8.85
N ALA A 144 7.23 -0.58 9.48
CA ALA A 144 8.66 -0.83 9.31
C ALA A 144 8.88 -2.26 8.80
N HIS A 145 9.66 -2.43 7.73
CA HIS A 145 9.87 -3.75 7.17
C HIS A 145 10.46 -4.74 8.17
N ASP A 146 11.61 -4.38 8.73
CA ASP A 146 12.48 -5.28 9.45
C ASP A 146 13.12 -4.58 10.65
N GLN A 147 14.04 -5.29 11.32
CA GLN A 147 14.81 -4.79 12.45
C GLN A 147 15.52 -3.45 12.15
N GLU A 148 16.14 -3.29 10.98
CA GLU A 148 16.88 -2.07 10.65
C GLU A 148 15.94 -0.86 10.62
N GLN A 149 14.75 -1.02 10.04
CA GLN A 149 13.78 0.06 9.98
C GLN A 149 13.17 0.37 11.36
N VAL A 150 12.97 -0.65 12.20
CA VAL A 150 12.57 -0.48 13.60
C VAL A 150 13.63 0.31 14.38
N ASP A 151 14.90 -0.02 14.23
CA ASP A 151 16.01 0.66 14.91
C ASP A 151 16.06 2.15 14.56
N LYS A 152 15.82 2.51 13.29
CA LYS A 152 15.72 3.91 12.86
C LYS A 152 14.60 4.65 13.60
N ALA A 153 13.44 4.01 13.75
CA ALA A 153 12.30 4.60 14.45
C ALA A 153 12.58 4.77 15.95
N LEU A 154 13.20 3.77 16.59
CA LEU A 154 13.57 3.82 18.01
C LEU A 154 14.65 4.89 18.28
N ALA A 155 15.62 5.06 17.38
CA ALA A 155 16.65 6.09 17.49
C ALA A 155 16.09 7.52 17.52
N ILE A 156 14.90 7.74 16.94
CA ILE A 156 14.21 9.04 16.92
C ILE A 156 12.96 9.08 17.80
N LYS A 157 12.72 8.06 18.64
CA LYS A 157 11.48 7.86 19.41
C LYS A 157 11.00 9.10 20.16
N ASP A 158 11.91 9.79 20.86
CA ASP A 158 11.59 11.00 21.64
C ASP A 158 11.18 12.21 20.78
N ARG A 159 11.37 12.12 19.46
CA ARG A 159 11.07 13.18 18.49
C ARG A 159 9.84 12.88 17.63
N ILE A 160 9.19 11.72 17.84
CA ILE A 160 8.00 11.28 17.10
C ILE A 160 6.78 11.06 18.01
N PRO A 161 6.39 12.04 18.86
CA PRO A 161 5.34 11.84 19.88
C PRO A 161 3.94 11.53 19.31
N ASN A 162 3.72 11.78 18.02
CA ASN A 162 2.45 11.49 17.35
C ASN A 162 2.32 10.02 16.91
N ILE A 163 3.44 9.28 16.83
CA ILE A 163 3.43 7.89 16.41
C ILE A 163 2.90 7.03 17.56
N ARG A 164 1.74 6.44 17.34
CA ARG A 164 1.05 5.59 18.32
C ARG A 164 1.63 4.19 18.35
N LYS A 165 2.01 3.66 17.18
CA LYS A 165 2.70 2.38 17.02
C LYS A 165 3.70 2.42 15.86
N VAL A 166 4.81 1.73 16.06
CA VAL A 166 5.73 1.28 15.01
C VAL A 166 5.43 -0.20 14.78
N ILE A 167 4.90 -0.53 13.61
CA ILE A 167 4.36 -1.84 13.28
C ILE A 167 5.33 -2.54 12.33
N TYR A 168 5.88 -3.68 12.73
CA TYR A 168 6.82 -4.43 11.88
C TYR A 168 6.19 -5.68 11.28
N TRP A 169 6.66 -6.12 10.11
CA TRP A 169 6.15 -7.35 9.47
C TRP A 169 7.22 -8.41 9.16
N ASP A 170 8.50 -8.09 9.32
CA ASP A 170 9.58 -9.07 9.43
C ASP A 170 10.15 -9.00 10.86
N ASP A 171 9.92 -10.05 11.63
CA ASP A 171 10.32 -10.15 13.04
C ASP A 171 11.74 -10.69 13.23
N MET A 172 12.44 -11.01 12.14
CA MET A 172 13.79 -11.55 12.18
C MET A 172 14.74 -10.56 12.87
N GLY A 173 15.26 -10.97 14.03
CA GLY A 173 16.17 -10.16 14.85
C GLY A 173 15.50 -9.34 15.95
N LEU A 174 14.17 -9.29 16.00
CA LEU A 174 13.40 -8.49 16.98
C LEU A 174 13.05 -9.23 18.29
N TRP A 175 13.53 -10.47 18.47
CA TRP A 175 13.22 -11.35 19.62
C TRP A 175 13.55 -10.78 21.02
N ASN A 176 14.41 -9.77 21.11
CA ASN A 176 14.81 -9.12 22.37
C ASN A 176 14.24 -7.69 22.55
N TYR A 177 13.34 -7.27 21.67
CA TYR A 177 12.77 -5.93 21.72
C TYR A 177 11.52 -5.95 22.62
N ASP A 178 11.55 -5.15 23.68
CA ASP A 178 10.44 -4.98 24.62
C ASP A 178 10.12 -3.48 24.77
N ASP A 179 9.65 -2.88 23.68
CA ASP A 179 9.23 -1.48 23.66
C ASP A 179 7.72 -1.41 23.38
N PRO A 180 6.92 -0.73 24.23
CA PRO A 180 5.47 -0.65 24.04
C PRO A 180 5.06 0.12 22.78
N LEU A 181 5.98 0.85 22.13
CA LEU A 181 5.73 1.46 20.83
C LEU A 181 5.61 0.42 19.71
N LEU A 182 6.20 -0.76 19.90
CA LEU A 182 6.26 -1.81 18.89
C LEU A 182 4.99 -2.67 18.90
N ALA A 183 4.68 -3.23 17.73
CA ALA A 183 3.69 -4.29 17.53
C ALA A 183 4.04 -5.01 16.22
N SER A 184 3.79 -6.32 16.13
CA SER A 184 3.87 -7.00 14.83
C SER A 184 2.63 -6.71 13.98
N PHE A 185 2.73 -6.91 12.67
CA PHE A 185 1.60 -6.82 11.75
C PHE A 185 0.48 -7.78 12.16
N GLU A 186 0.85 -9.01 12.55
CA GLU A 186 -0.04 -10.05 13.04
C GLU A 186 -0.78 -9.65 14.33
N ASP A 187 -0.12 -8.92 15.25
CA ASP A 187 -0.76 -8.39 16.46
C ASP A 187 -1.87 -7.39 16.09
N ILE A 188 -1.61 -6.50 15.12
CA ILE A 188 -2.62 -5.53 14.66
C ILE A 188 -3.78 -6.25 13.99
N GLU A 189 -3.52 -7.28 13.19
CA GLU A 189 -4.58 -8.10 12.62
C GLU A 189 -5.40 -8.84 13.68
N ALA A 190 -4.75 -9.30 14.75
CA ALA A 190 -5.44 -9.94 15.88
C ALA A 190 -6.40 -8.97 16.58
N LEU A 191 -5.95 -7.74 16.83
CA LEU A 191 -6.80 -6.66 17.36
C LEU A 191 -7.98 -6.40 16.42
N GLY A 192 -7.74 -6.35 15.11
CA GLY A 192 -8.79 -6.14 14.12
C GLY A 192 -9.80 -7.27 14.04
N ARG A 193 -9.36 -8.53 14.17
CA ARG A 193 -10.28 -9.68 14.26
C ARG A 193 -11.19 -9.58 15.47
N GLU A 194 -10.68 -9.11 16.62
CA GLU A 194 -11.50 -8.90 17.81
C GLU A 194 -12.47 -7.73 17.61
N TYR A 195 -11.97 -6.58 17.16
CA TYR A 195 -12.77 -5.38 16.93
C TYR A 195 -13.91 -5.59 15.93
N LYS A 196 -13.70 -6.43 14.91
CA LYS A 196 -14.76 -6.83 13.96
C LYS A 196 -15.94 -7.58 14.59
N LYS A 197 -15.74 -8.31 15.70
CA LYS A 197 -16.86 -9.00 16.36
C LYS A 197 -17.89 -8.02 16.89
N GLU A 198 -17.43 -6.86 17.35
CA GLU A 198 -18.27 -5.75 17.83
C GLU A 198 -18.73 -4.84 16.68
N HIS A 199 -18.00 -4.82 15.56
CA HIS A 199 -18.25 -3.95 14.40
C HIS A 199 -18.25 -4.70 13.05
N PRO A 200 -19.19 -5.66 12.82
CA PRO A 200 -19.09 -6.64 11.74
C PRO A 200 -19.17 -6.09 10.31
N ASN A 201 -19.74 -4.90 10.08
CA ASN A 201 -19.92 -4.30 8.75
C ASN A 201 -19.13 -3.00 8.55
N LEU A 202 -18.37 -2.57 9.57
CA LEU A 202 -17.77 -1.24 9.57
C LEU A 202 -16.76 -1.06 8.42
N PHE A 203 -16.04 -2.12 8.05
CA PHE A 203 -15.08 -2.05 6.95
C PHE A 203 -15.76 -1.71 5.62
N GLU A 204 -16.81 -2.44 5.26
CA GLU A 204 -17.58 -2.21 4.03
C GLU A 204 -18.27 -0.84 4.04
N GLU A 205 -18.78 -0.41 5.20
CA GLU A 205 -19.34 0.94 5.39
C GLU A 205 -18.31 2.04 5.14
N LEU A 206 -17.08 1.87 5.62
CA LEU A 206 -15.98 2.82 5.40
C LEU A 206 -15.56 2.84 3.93
N VAL A 207 -15.42 1.68 3.29
CA VAL A 207 -15.14 1.58 1.85
C VAL A 207 -16.21 2.31 1.02
N ALA A 208 -17.49 2.14 1.36
CA ALA A 208 -18.59 2.81 0.68
C ALA A 208 -18.53 4.35 0.81
N GLN A 209 -17.97 4.85 1.92
CA GLN A 209 -17.80 6.28 2.18
C GLN A 209 -16.58 6.90 1.48
N THR A 210 -15.65 6.10 0.95
CA THR A 210 -14.50 6.60 0.19
C THR A 210 -14.94 7.41 -1.03
N GLN A 211 -14.29 8.56 -1.25
CA GLN A 211 -14.57 9.47 -2.35
C GLN A 211 -13.39 9.54 -3.31
N ARG A 212 -13.68 9.83 -4.58
CA ARG A 212 -12.66 9.99 -5.62
C ARG A 212 -11.70 11.16 -5.31
N GLU A 213 -12.17 12.18 -4.60
CA GLU A 213 -11.36 13.34 -4.17
C GLU A 213 -10.53 13.09 -2.90
N ASP A 214 -10.74 11.99 -2.17
CA ASP A 214 -9.94 11.68 -0.98
C ASP A 214 -8.46 11.52 -1.41
N VAL A 215 -7.56 12.29 -0.78
CA VAL A 215 -6.11 12.15 -0.94
C VAL A 215 -5.67 10.89 -0.21
N ILE A 216 -5.00 9.98 -0.92
CA ILE A 216 -4.62 8.65 -0.39
C ILE A 216 -3.11 8.42 -0.37
N ILE A 217 -2.36 9.09 -1.23
CA ILE A 217 -0.90 8.94 -1.29
C ILE A 217 -0.25 10.32 -1.21
N LEU A 218 0.73 10.44 -0.31
CA LEU A 218 1.66 11.55 -0.24
C LEU A 218 2.95 11.12 -0.92
N SER A 219 3.10 11.44 -2.21
CA SER A 219 4.24 11.00 -3.00
C SER A 219 5.40 11.96 -2.83
N MET A 220 6.50 11.46 -2.27
CA MET A 220 7.73 12.23 -2.10
C MET A 220 8.37 12.51 -3.45
N THR A 221 8.75 13.77 -3.68
CA THR A 221 9.46 14.18 -4.90
C THR A 221 10.83 14.73 -4.54
N SER A 222 11.87 14.22 -5.20
CA SER A 222 13.23 14.74 -5.06
C SER A 222 13.29 16.15 -5.63
N GLY A 223 13.13 17.16 -4.77
CA GLY A 223 13.35 18.55 -5.15
C GLY A 223 14.83 18.78 -5.41
N THR A 224 15.19 19.41 -6.53
CA THR A 224 16.59 19.63 -6.93
C THR A 224 17.33 20.67 -6.08
N THR A 225 16.65 21.37 -5.15
CA THR A 225 17.20 22.53 -4.43
C THR A 225 16.61 22.79 -3.04
N SER A 226 15.64 22.00 -2.56
CA SER A 226 14.99 22.23 -1.25
C SER A 226 14.49 20.91 -0.66
N ALA A 227 14.12 20.93 0.63
CA ALA A 227 13.58 19.76 1.32
C ALA A 227 12.43 19.10 0.52
N PRO A 228 12.30 17.75 0.56
CA PRO A 228 11.32 17.03 -0.27
C PRO A 228 9.90 17.55 -0.10
N LYS A 229 9.17 17.63 -1.22
CA LYS A 229 7.75 18.01 -1.26
C LYS A 229 6.90 16.77 -1.50
N PHE A 230 5.67 16.80 -0.98
CA PHE A 230 4.70 15.73 -1.14
C PHE A 230 3.67 16.12 -2.21
N ALA A 231 3.67 15.41 -3.32
CA ALA A 231 2.58 15.46 -4.29
C ALA A 231 1.39 14.68 -3.72
N MET A 232 0.26 15.37 -3.56
CA MET A 232 -0.97 14.75 -3.08
C MET A 232 -1.66 14.02 -4.23
N ILE A 233 -1.81 12.70 -4.09
CA ILE A 233 -2.48 11.86 -5.08
C ILE A 233 -3.81 11.39 -4.50
N THR A 234 -4.88 11.71 -5.23
CA THR A 234 -6.25 11.31 -4.92
C THR A 234 -6.58 9.92 -5.43
N ASN A 235 -7.63 9.31 -4.88
CA ASN A 235 -8.23 8.08 -5.42
C ASN A 235 -8.47 8.20 -6.94
N TRP A 236 -9.07 9.31 -7.38
CA TRP A 236 -9.35 9.53 -8.79
C TRP A 236 -8.09 9.50 -9.64
N GLN A 237 -7.04 10.22 -9.25
CA GLN A 237 -5.79 10.25 -9.99
C GLN A 237 -5.16 8.86 -10.10
N LEU A 238 -5.19 8.07 -9.01
CA LEU A 238 -4.66 6.72 -9.01
C LEU A 238 -5.47 5.78 -9.93
N VAL A 239 -6.79 5.72 -9.75
CA VAL A 239 -7.67 4.80 -10.49
C VAL A 239 -7.78 5.22 -11.97
N TYR A 240 -8.04 6.50 -12.24
CA TYR A 240 -8.11 7.02 -13.60
C TYR A 240 -6.78 6.91 -14.32
N GLY A 241 -5.67 7.27 -13.65
CA GLY A 241 -4.33 7.15 -14.20
C GLY A 241 -3.98 5.70 -14.57
N ASN A 242 -4.31 4.75 -13.70
CA ASN A 242 -4.11 3.32 -13.98
C ASN A 242 -4.97 2.85 -15.17
N ALA A 243 -6.26 3.20 -15.16
CA ALA A 243 -7.18 2.83 -16.23
C ALA A 243 -6.75 3.44 -17.58
N MET A 244 -6.26 4.68 -17.60
CA MET A 244 -5.66 5.29 -18.79
C MET A 244 -4.35 4.60 -19.18
N ASN A 245 -3.44 4.34 -18.25
CA ASN A 245 -2.18 3.65 -18.55
C ASN A 245 -2.40 2.30 -19.24
N TYR A 246 -3.48 1.58 -18.90
CA TYR A 246 -3.90 0.36 -19.62
C TYR A 246 -4.09 0.59 -21.14
N TYR A 247 -4.65 1.74 -21.54
CA TYR A 247 -4.79 2.16 -22.94
C TYR A 247 -3.58 2.90 -23.50
N TRP A 248 -2.66 3.37 -22.65
CA TRP A 248 -1.59 4.30 -23.02
C TRP A 248 -0.24 3.89 -22.43
N VAL A 249 0.15 2.62 -22.57
CA VAL A 249 1.51 2.18 -22.22
C VAL A 249 2.48 2.65 -23.30
N GLN A 250 3.42 3.54 -22.94
CA GLN A 250 4.66 3.64 -23.71
C GLN A 250 5.48 2.37 -23.44
N ALA A 251 5.85 1.66 -24.49
CA ALA A 251 6.88 0.64 -24.37
C ALA A 251 8.19 1.33 -23.96
N TRP A 252 8.51 1.29 -22.66
CA TRP A 252 9.81 1.66 -22.14
C TRP A 252 10.76 0.47 -22.35
N ARG A 253 12.00 0.80 -22.76
CA ARG A 253 13.06 -0.15 -23.15
C ARG A 253 13.68 -0.83 -21.94
#